data_AF-A0AAP8JDK1-F1
#
_entry.id   AF-A0AAP8JDK1-F1
#
_cell.length_a   1.000
_cell.length_b   1.000
_cell.length_c   1.000
_cell.angle_alpha   90.00
_cell.angle_beta   90.00
_cell.angle_gamma   90.00
#
_symmetry.space_group_name_H-M   'P 1'
#
loop_
_entity.id
_entity.type
_entity.pdbx_description
1 polymer ?
#
loop_
_entity_poly.entity_id
_entity_poly.type
_entity_poly.pdbx_seq_one_letter_code
_entity_poly.pdbx_strand_id
1 'polypeptide(L)'
;MHLYHSTPNKEDIIKNKKINVNKKFNYTKYLEYILVNSHWMKTPDQLPGNYTKFGGSAPFMGHGIYCFDNEKDALDYQANSEVVDIHYQNDCSKMDLDDEMVLLSISNYLDELEYKFKEECTDKEVLPGWLHLIALLKLCLYDEFKTSEPAVGLILFILCFYKKINRSDLLIRSFYVKIGLVDEEVNKKRYILISNKDKIEKMC
;
A
#
# COMPACT_ATOMS: atom_id res chain seq x y z
N MET A 1 -9.82 14.33 -11.61
CA MET A 1 -10.15 12.98 -12.12
C MET A 1 -11.26 12.38 -11.27
N HIS A 2 -12.04 11.46 -11.84
CA HIS A 2 -13.20 10.83 -11.20
C HIS A 2 -12.88 9.37 -10.87
N LEU A 3 -13.17 8.94 -9.64
CA LEU A 3 -12.97 7.58 -9.15
C LEU A 3 -14.14 7.15 -8.25
N TYR A 4 -14.33 5.86 -8.07
CA TYR A 4 -15.51 5.30 -7.40
C TYR A 4 -15.11 4.46 -6.19
N HIS A 5 -15.62 4.79 -5.01
CA HIS A 5 -15.37 4.05 -3.78
C HIS A 5 -16.60 3.24 -3.36
N SER A 6 -16.42 1.93 -3.21
CA SER A 6 -17.42 1.00 -2.68
C SER A 6 -17.46 1.05 -1.16
N THR A 7 -18.62 1.31 -0.57
CA THR A 7 -18.79 1.48 0.89
C THR A 7 -20.19 1.11 1.37
N PRO A 8 -20.33 0.51 2.57
CA PRO A 8 -21.64 0.33 3.21
C PRO A 8 -22.15 1.59 3.95
N ASN A 9 -21.38 2.69 3.98
CA ASN A 9 -21.68 3.89 4.77
C ASN A 9 -21.63 5.18 3.92
N LYS A 10 -22.30 5.19 2.76
CA LYS A 10 -22.24 6.30 1.78
C LYS A 10 -22.64 7.65 2.39
N GLU A 11 -23.79 7.70 3.06
CA GLU A 11 -24.34 8.93 3.62
C GLU A 11 -23.40 9.58 4.65
N ASP A 12 -22.80 8.78 5.53
CA ASP A 12 -21.85 9.24 6.53
C ASP A 12 -20.58 9.82 5.90
N ILE A 13 -20.09 9.21 4.81
CA ILE A 13 -18.91 9.68 4.08
C ILE A 13 -19.19 11.04 3.44
N ILE A 14 -20.32 11.18 2.75
CA ILE A 14 -20.72 12.42 2.07
C ILE A 14 -20.90 13.54 3.11
N LYS A 15 -21.63 13.26 4.20
CA LYS A 15 -21.91 14.23 5.26
C LYS A 15 -20.64 14.74 5.93
N ASN A 16 -19.72 13.84 6.26
CA ASN A 16 -18.48 14.19 6.95
C ASN A 16 -17.38 14.66 6.01
N LYS A 17 -17.58 14.53 4.68
CA LYS A 17 -16.56 14.72 3.63
C LYS A 17 -15.26 13.99 3.96
N LYS A 18 -15.37 12.88 4.67
CA LYS A 18 -14.23 12.13 5.22
C LYS A 18 -14.55 10.66 5.12
N ILE A 19 -13.65 9.94 4.46
CA ILE A 19 -13.62 8.50 4.57
C ILE A 19 -12.78 8.17 5.81
N ASN A 20 -13.47 7.70 6.84
CA ASN A 20 -12.83 7.10 7.99
C ASN A 20 -12.35 5.72 7.57
N VAL A 21 -11.14 5.67 7.02
CA VAL A 21 -10.41 4.42 6.77
C VAL A 21 -10.05 3.84 8.13
N ASN A 22 -11.01 3.18 8.74
CA ASN A 22 -10.85 2.53 10.02
C ASN A 22 -9.91 1.34 9.79
N LYS A 23 -8.71 1.33 10.37
CA LYS A 23 -7.98 0.07 10.60
C LYS A 23 -6.88 0.24 11.65
N LYS A 24 -7.00 -0.58 12.69
CA LYS A 24 -6.08 -0.75 13.83
C LYS A 24 -4.83 -1.56 13.45
N PHE A 25 -4.31 -1.41 12.22
CA PHE A 25 -3.13 -2.16 11.80
C PHE A 25 -1.87 -1.51 12.39
N ASN A 26 -1.10 -2.27 13.17
CA ASN A 26 0.11 -1.77 13.80
C ASN A 26 1.33 -2.15 12.96
N TYR A 27 1.75 -1.25 12.06
CA TYR A 27 2.90 -1.46 11.18
C TYR A 27 4.21 -1.64 11.94
N THR A 28 4.38 -0.99 13.08
CA THR A 28 5.60 -1.14 13.90
C THR A 28 5.74 -2.59 14.38
N LYS A 29 4.68 -3.17 14.95
CA LYS A 29 4.68 -4.58 15.37
C LYS A 29 4.83 -5.55 14.20
N TYR A 30 4.24 -5.20 13.05
CA TYR A 30 4.38 -6.00 11.83
C TYR A 30 5.82 -5.98 11.31
N LEU A 31 6.46 -4.81 11.26
CA LEU A 31 7.86 -4.66 10.87
C LEU A 31 8.77 -5.41 11.83
N GLU A 32 8.61 -5.25 13.14
CA GLU A 32 9.35 -6.01 14.15
C GLU A 32 9.25 -7.52 13.90
N TYR A 33 8.04 -8.01 13.65
CA TYR A 33 7.81 -9.42 13.30
C TYR A 33 8.57 -9.84 12.04
N ILE A 34 8.54 -9.04 10.97
CA ILE A 34 9.30 -9.34 9.75
C ILE A 34 10.79 -9.36 10.01
N LEU A 35 11.33 -8.35 10.70
CA LEU A 35 12.76 -8.24 10.96
C LEU A 35 13.28 -9.42 11.80
N VAL A 36 12.48 -9.91 12.75
CA VAL A 36 12.80 -11.11 13.53
C VAL A 36 12.80 -12.36 12.66
N ASN A 37 11.92 -12.46 11.66
CA ASN A 37 11.71 -13.69 10.88
C ASN A 37 12.32 -13.66 9.47
N SER A 38 12.91 -12.56 9.03
CA SER A 38 13.32 -12.36 7.63
C SER A 38 14.45 -13.29 7.19
N HIS A 39 15.21 -13.85 8.12
CA HIS A 39 16.23 -14.87 7.84
C HIS A 39 15.64 -16.19 7.29
N TRP A 40 14.36 -16.49 7.52
CA TRP A 40 13.66 -17.62 6.92
C TRP A 40 13.03 -17.29 5.57
N MET A 41 12.95 -16.00 5.21
CA MET A 41 12.32 -15.50 3.99
C MET A 41 13.40 -15.35 2.90
N LYS A 42 13.38 -16.25 1.92
CA LYS A 42 14.26 -16.26 0.75
C LYS A 42 13.66 -15.57 -0.46
N THR A 43 12.33 -15.54 -0.56
CA THR A 43 11.62 -15.01 -1.73
C THR A 43 10.47 -14.06 -1.31
N PRO A 44 10.13 -13.07 -2.16
CA PRO A 44 9.10 -12.06 -1.85
C PRO A 44 7.71 -12.59 -1.46
N ASP A 45 7.28 -13.72 -2.01
CA ASP A 45 5.97 -14.35 -1.74
C ASP A 45 5.83 -14.83 -0.29
N GLN A 46 6.95 -14.99 0.41
CA GLN A 46 7.00 -15.38 1.82
C GLN A 46 6.74 -14.19 2.76
N LEU A 47 6.64 -12.96 2.24
CA LEU A 47 6.26 -11.79 3.03
C LEU A 47 4.79 -11.94 3.47
N PRO A 48 4.54 -11.98 4.79
CA PRO A 48 3.22 -12.30 5.30
C PRO A 48 2.26 -11.13 5.06
N GLY A 49 1.18 -11.34 4.31
CA GLY A 49 0.15 -10.31 4.08
C GLY A 49 -0.70 -9.96 5.31
N ASN A 50 -0.47 -10.61 6.46
CA ASN A 50 -1.26 -10.51 7.69
C ASN A 50 -0.37 -10.57 8.95
N TYR A 51 -0.79 -9.88 10.02
CA TYR A 51 -0.29 -10.14 11.37
C TYR A 51 -1.37 -10.89 12.17
N THR A 52 -1.09 -12.14 12.51
CA THR A 52 -2.03 -13.20 12.96
C THR A 52 -2.90 -12.89 14.18
N LYS A 53 -2.66 -11.80 14.92
CA LYS A 53 -3.47 -11.40 16.09
C LYS A 53 -4.59 -10.40 15.80
N PHE A 54 -4.72 -9.92 14.56
CA PHE A 54 -5.78 -9.01 14.15
C PHE A 54 -6.38 -9.48 12.83
N GLY A 55 -7.68 -9.75 12.80
CA GLY A 55 -8.37 -10.17 11.59
C GLY A 55 -8.31 -9.08 10.51
N GLY A 56 -7.55 -9.32 9.44
CA GLY A 56 -7.56 -8.53 8.21
C GLY A 56 -6.19 -8.34 7.57
N SER A 57 -6.13 -8.47 6.23
CA SER A 57 -4.96 -8.19 5.39
C SER A 57 -4.37 -6.83 5.71
N ALA A 58 -3.04 -6.76 5.80
CA ALA A 58 -2.30 -5.51 5.87
C ALA A 58 -2.85 -4.61 4.76
N PRO A 59 -3.51 -3.48 5.09
CA PRO A 59 -3.96 -2.59 4.05
C PRO A 59 -2.72 -2.14 3.28
N PHE A 60 -2.72 -2.22 1.96
CA PHE A 60 -1.58 -1.77 1.14
C PHE A 60 -1.30 -0.26 1.23
N MET A 61 -1.99 0.47 2.10
CA MET A 61 -1.40 1.27 3.17
C MET A 61 -2.54 1.96 3.88
N GLY A 62 -2.89 1.49 5.07
CA GLY A 62 -4.08 1.93 5.77
C GLY A 62 -3.96 3.37 6.24
N HIS A 63 -4.30 4.35 5.38
CA HIS A 63 -4.82 5.70 5.67
C HIS A 63 -5.30 6.40 4.37
N GLY A 64 -5.82 5.65 3.39
CA GLY A 64 -6.33 6.20 2.14
C GLY A 64 -7.59 5.49 1.65
N ILE A 65 -8.21 6.05 0.62
CA ILE A 65 -9.43 5.53 0.05
C ILE A 65 -9.09 4.71 -1.16
N TYR A 66 -9.53 3.46 -1.15
CA TYR A 66 -9.39 2.60 -2.30
C TYR A 66 -10.57 2.80 -3.25
N CYS A 67 -10.26 3.05 -4.52
CA CYS A 67 -11.23 3.42 -5.53
C CYS A 67 -11.04 2.60 -6.80
N PHE A 68 -12.08 2.57 -7.63
CA PHE A 68 -12.10 1.99 -8.96
C PHE A 68 -12.19 3.09 -10.02
N ASP A 69 -11.71 2.79 -11.22
CA ASP A 69 -11.83 3.69 -12.38
C ASP A 69 -13.28 3.80 -12.88
N ASN A 70 -14.13 2.82 -12.57
CA ASN A 70 -15.51 2.78 -13.01
C ASN A 70 -16.47 2.37 -11.89
N GLU A 71 -17.70 2.87 -11.99
CA GLU A 71 -18.77 2.65 -11.01
C GLU A 71 -19.19 1.19 -10.91
N LYS A 72 -19.20 0.47 -12.04
CA LYS A 72 -19.62 -0.93 -12.12
C LYS A 72 -18.72 -1.84 -11.28
N ASP A 73 -17.40 -1.72 -11.43
CA ASP A 73 -16.43 -2.47 -10.65
C ASP A 73 -16.57 -2.16 -9.15
N ALA A 74 -16.89 -0.91 -8.79
CA ALA A 74 -17.16 -0.53 -7.41
C ALA A 74 -18.45 -1.17 -6.84
N LEU A 75 -19.51 -1.26 -7.65
CA LEU A 75 -20.75 -1.96 -7.26
C LEU A 75 -20.54 -3.47 -7.11
N ASP A 76 -19.78 -4.07 -8.01
CA ASP A 76 -19.55 -5.51 -8.05
C ASP A 76 -18.53 -5.98 -6.97
N TYR A 77 -17.79 -5.06 -6.36
CA TYR A 77 -16.70 -5.36 -5.42
C TYR A 77 -17.14 -6.06 -4.14
N GLN A 78 -18.25 -5.62 -3.54
CA GLN A 78 -18.76 -6.22 -2.30
C GLN A 78 -20.29 -6.15 -2.26
N ALA A 79 -20.92 -7.22 -1.77
CA ALA A 79 -22.37 -7.29 -1.65
C ALA A 79 -22.91 -6.22 -0.69
N ASN A 80 -24.09 -5.68 -1.00
CA ASN A 80 -24.79 -4.66 -0.20
C ASN A 80 -23.97 -3.37 0.02
N SER A 81 -23.12 -2.99 -0.94
CA SER A 81 -22.43 -1.70 -0.92
C SER A 81 -23.11 -0.67 -1.79
N GLU A 82 -22.89 0.58 -1.42
CA GLU A 82 -23.17 1.76 -2.23
C GLU A 82 -21.87 2.32 -2.80
N VAL A 83 -21.97 3.15 -3.84
CA VAL A 83 -20.82 3.81 -4.45
C VAL A 83 -20.83 5.30 -4.16
N VAL A 84 -19.69 5.80 -3.70
CA VAL A 84 -19.38 7.24 -3.55
C VAL A 84 -18.50 7.67 -4.71
N ASP A 85 -18.87 8.74 -5.42
CA ASP A 85 -18.01 9.37 -6.42
C ASP A 85 -16.97 10.24 -5.71
N ILE A 86 -15.71 10.11 -6.12
CA ILE A 86 -14.56 10.78 -5.55
C ILE A 86 -13.87 11.60 -6.63
N HIS A 87 -13.95 12.92 -6.47
CA HIS A 87 -13.22 13.86 -7.29
C HIS A 87 -11.87 14.16 -6.64
N TYR A 88 -10.78 13.98 -7.39
CA TYR A 88 -9.43 14.28 -6.91
C TYR A 88 -8.61 15.07 -7.92
N GLN A 89 -7.68 15.91 -7.42
CA GLN A 89 -6.71 16.64 -8.24
C GLN A 89 -5.63 15.72 -8.80
N ASN A 90 -5.31 15.82 -10.09
CA ASN A 90 -4.32 14.94 -10.73
C ASN A 90 -2.86 15.40 -10.51
N ASP A 91 -2.63 16.70 -10.31
CA ASP A 91 -1.29 17.31 -10.29
C ASP A 91 -0.50 17.10 -8.98
N CYS A 92 -0.85 16.09 -8.18
CA CYS A 92 -0.37 15.99 -6.80
C CYS A 92 0.37 14.70 -6.44
N SER A 93 0.64 13.80 -7.38
CA SER A 93 1.45 12.61 -7.10
C SER A 93 2.94 12.92 -7.18
N LYS A 94 3.61 13.06 -6.02
CA LYS A 94 5.10 13.10 -6.00
C LYS A 94 5.71 11.71 -5.95
N MET A 95 4.96 10.73 -5.46
CA MET A 95 5.38 9.34 -5.31
C MET A 95 4.27 8.41 -5.81
N ASP A 96 4.13 8.32 -7.13
CA ASP A 96 3.29 7.34 -7.80
C ASP A 96 4.07 6.03 -7.98
N LEU A 97 3.64 4.95 -7.34
CA LEU A 97 4.34 3.65 -7.43
C LEU A 97 4.07 2.89 -8.75
N ASP A 98 3.27 3.44 -9.66
CA ASP A 98 3.18 2.96 -11.04
C ASP A 98 4.18 3.66 -11.98
N ASP A 99 4.88 4.71 -11.51
CA ASP A 99 5.90 5.45 -12.27
C ASP A 99 7.30 4.82 -12.08
N GLU A 100 7.94 4.45 -13.19
CA GLU A 100 9.27 3.84 -13.20
C GLU A 100 10.36 4.71 -12.54
N MET A 101 10.31 6.04 -12.71
CA MET A 101 11.26 6.97 -12.12
C MET A 101 11.07 7.05 -10.59
N VAL A 102 9.83 6.94 -10.12
CA VAL A 102 9.53 6.84 -8.69
C VAL A 102 10.06 5.52 -8.14
N LEU A 103 9.83 4.39 -8.82
CA LEU A 103 10.37 3.09 -8.42
C LEU A 103 11.90 3.10 -8.32
N LEU A 104 12.58 3.72 -9.30
CA LEU A 104 14.03 3.91 -9.28
C LEU A 104 14.49 4.77 -8.10
N SER A 105 13.79 5.89 -7.83
CA SER A 105 14.06 6.76 -6.68
C SER A 105 13.92 6.04 -5.34
N ILE A 106 12.95 5.13 -5.23
CA ILE A 106 12.76 4.28 -4.05
C ILE A 106 13.89 3.25 -3.96
N SER A 107 14.26 2.60 -5.06
CA SER A 107 15.38 1.65 -5.09
C SER A 107 16.68 2.30 -4.62
N ASN A 108 17.00 3.49 -5.13
CA ASN A 108 18.20 4.24 -4.71
C ASN A 108 18.16 4.56 -3.21
N TYR A 109 16.99 4.90 -2.68
CA TYR A 109 16.85 5.14 -1.24
C TYR A 109 17.00 3.85 -0.41
N LEU A 110 16.56 2.70 -0.92
CA LEU A 110 16.82 1.42 -0.27
C LEU A 110 18.32 1.08 -0.27
N ASP A 111 19.06 1.45 -1.31
CA ASP A 111 20.53 1.31 -1.35
C ASP A 111 21.21 2.19 -0.29
N GLU A 112 20.75 3.44 -0.11
CA GLU A 112 21.21 4.33 0.95
C GLU A 112 20.97 3.72 2.35
N LEU A 113 19.78 3.16 2.58
CA LEU A 113 19.45 2.46 3.83
C LEU A 113 20.30 1.21 4.03
N GLU A 114 20.53 0.43 2.97
CA GLU A 114 21.37 -0.76 3.01
C GLU A 114 22.78 -0.41 3.46
N TYR A 115 23.36 0.63 2.85
CA TYR A 115 24.68 1.14 3.20
C TYR A 115 24.76 1.57 4.66
N LYS A 116 23.79 2.38 5.10
CA LYS A 116 23.70 2.84 6.49
C LYS A 116 23.64 1.68 7.48
N PHE A 117 22.76 0.70 7.25
CA PHE A 117 22.63 -0.46 8.14
C PHE A 117 23.86 -1.36 8.12
N LYS A 118 24.59 -1.46 7.00
CA LYS A 118 25.87 -2.19 6.93
C LYS A 118 26.94 -1.53 7.80
N GLU A 119 27.05 -0.21 7.77
CA GLU A 119 28.00 0.53 8.63
C GLU A 119 27.67 0.34 10.11
N GLU A 120 26.39 0.45 10.48
CA GLU A 120 25.91 0.26 11.86
C GLU A 120 26.10 -1.19 12.39
N CYS A 121 26.15 -2.20 11.51
CA CYS A 121 26.37 -3.61 11.89
C CYS A 121 27.79 -3.91 12.42
N THR A 122 28.73 -2.97 12.36
CA THR A 122 30.10 -3.17 12.86
C THR A 122 30.17 -3.16 14.40
N ASP A 123 29.16 -2.61 15.08
CA ASP A 123 29.05 -2.57 16.54
C ASP A 123 27.94 -3.51 17.05
N LYS A 124 28.32 -4.77 17.35
CA LYS A 124 27.61 -5.80 18.15
C LYS A 124 26.11 -6.04 17.87
N GLU A 125 25.85 -7.24 17.34
CA GLU A 125 24.60 -8.03 17.39
C GLU A 125 23.31 -7.30 16.97
N VAL A 126 22.77 -7.73 15.82
CA VAL A 126 21.59 -7.20 15.09
C VAL A 126 22.03 -6.10 14.11
N LEU A 127 21.91 -6.23 12.77
CA LEU A 127 20.68 -6.09 11.98
C LEU A 127 20.67 -6.94 10.66
N PRO A 128 20.99 -8.25 10.66
CA PRO A 128 20.84 -9.07 9.45
C PRO A 128 19.40 -9.02 8.91
N GLY A 129 18.42 -8.80 9.78
CA GLY A 129 17.01 -8.74 9.41
C GLY A 129 16.65 -7.60 8.46
N TRP A 130 17.26 -6.41 8.63
CA TRP A 130 17.04 -5.26 7.75
C TRP A 130 17.68 -5.46 6.39
N LEU A 131 18.91 -5.97 6.34
CA LEU A 131 19.59 -6.24 5.09
C LEU A 131 18.80 -7.27 4.25
N HIS A 132 18.28 -8.31 4.90
CA HIS A 132 17.40 -9.29 4.24
C HIS A 132 16.08 -8.66 3.77
N LEU A 133 15.43 -7.84 4.61
CA LEU A 133 14.20 -7.16 4.23
C LEU A 133 14.43 -6.24 3.02
N ILE A 134 15.49 -5.44 3.02
CA ILE A 134 15.84 -4.55 1.91
C ILE A 134 16.04 -5.36 0.62
N ALA A 135 16.78 -6.47 0.68
CA ALA A 135 16.97 -7.34 -0.47
C ALA A 135 15.63 -7.87 -1.03
N LEU A 136 14.73 -8.33 -0.16
CA LEU A 136 13.39 -8.77 -0.56
C LEU A 136 12.57 -7.63 -1.19
N LEU A 137 12.60 -6.43 -0.61
CA LEU A 137 11.86 -5.28 -1.14
C LEU A 137 12.40 -4.82 -2.51
N LYS A 138 13.71 -4.91 -2.75
CA LYS A 138 14.29 -4.62 -4.08
C LYS A 138 13.83 -5.62 -5.13
N LEU A 139 13.71 -6.90 -4.79
CA LEU A 139 13.11 -7.90 -5.69
C LEU A 139 11.64 -7.55 -5.99
N CYS A 140 10.87 -7.12 -4.99
CA CYS A 140 9.51 -6.63 -5.20
C CYS A 140 9.45 -5.36 -6.07
N LEU A 141 10.44 -4.48 -6.02
CA LEU A 141 10.45 -3.30 -6.90
C LEU A 141 10.71 -3.71 -8.34
N TYR A 142 11.66 -4.63 -8.55
CA TYR A 142 12.05 -5.11 -9.87
C TYR A 142 10.91 -5.79 -10.64
N ASP A 143 10.07 -6.57 -9.94
CA ASP A 143 8.95 -7.26 -10.57
C ASP A 143 7.64 -6.46 -10.51
N GLU A 144 7.70 -5.17 -10.15
CA GLU A 144 6.52 -4.33 -9.91
C GLU A 144 5.55 -5.04 -8.95
N PHE A 145 6.09 -5.58 -7.86
CA PHE A 145 5.45 -6.29 -6.77
C PHE A 145 4.44 -7.37 -7.21
N LYS A 146 4.58 -7.93 -8.41
CA LYS A 146 3.72 -9.00 -8.94
C LYS A 146 3.77 -10.23 -8.04
N THR A 147 4.92 -10.49 -7.41
CA THR A 147 5.14 -11.61 -6.49
C THR A 147 4.64 -11.32 -5.08
N SER A 148 4.54 -10.04 -4.67
CA SER A 148 4.20 -9.69 -3.28
C SER A 148 3.56 -8.31 -3.16
N GLU A 149 2.25 -8.24 -3.36
CA GLU A 149 1.46 -7.03 -3.07
C GLU A 149 1.71 -6.48 -1.63
N PRO A 150 1.88 -7.32 -0.57
CA PRO A 150 2.14 -6.83 0.79
C PRO A 150 3.35 -5.92 0.93
N ALA A 151 4.36 -6.10 0.07
CA ALA A 151 5.57 -5.29 0.09
C ALA A 151 5.30 -3.80 -0.22
N VAL A 152 4.21 -3.46 -0.93
CA VAL A 152 3.83 -2.06 -1.15
C VAL A 152 3.56 -1.34 0.16
N GLY A 153 2.84 -2.00 1.07
CA GLY A 153 2.56 -1.48 2.41
C GLY A 153 3.84 -1.26 3.22
N LEU A 154 4.84 -2.13 3.08
CA LEU A 154 6.13 -1.99 3.78
C LEU A 154 6.99 -0.86 3.22
N ILE A 155 7.09 -0.75 1.90
CA ILE A 155 7.87 0.32 1.26
C ILE A 155 7.33 1.68 1.67
N LEU A 156 6.03 1.88 1.59
CA LEU A 156 5.43 3.15 1.94
C LEU A 156 5.57 3.46 3.45
N PHE A 157 5.57 2.44 4.31
CA PHE A 157 5.88 2.62 5.74
C PHE A 157 7.31 3.10 5.91
N ILE A 158 8.26 2.46 5.24
CA ILE A 158 9.67 2.85 5.29
C ILE A 158 9.86 4.29 4.81
N LEU A 159 9.21 4.68 3.70
CA LEU A 159 9.26 6.04 3.17
C LEU A 159 8.67 7.08 4.14
N CYS A 160 7.52 6.81 4.75
CA CYS A 160 6.91 7.73 5.70
C CYS A 160 7.72 7.87 6.99
N PHE A 161 8.23 6.76 7.52
CA PHE A 161 8.85 6.73 8.85
C PHE A 161 10.36 7.02 8.82
N TYR A 162 11.08 6.47 7.85
CA TYR A 162 12.54 6.64 7.73
C TYR A 162 12.91 7.80 6.84
N LYS A 163 12.29 7.92 5.65
CA LYS A 163 12.54 9.05 4.73
C LYS A 163 11.79 10.32 5.13
N LYS A 164 10.85 10.22 6.08
CA LYS A 164 9.99 11.33 6.55
C LYS A 164 9.19 11.99 5.43
N ILE A 165 8.80 11.23 4.40
CA ILE A 165 7.91 11.74 3.36
C ILE A 165 6.54 12.03 3.96
N ASN A 166 5.94 13.15 3.58
CA ASN A 166 4.60 13.48 4.01
C ASN A 166 3.60 12.49 3.38
N ARG A 167 2.72 11.93 4.20
CA ARG A 167 1.69 10.97 3.74
C ARG A 167 0.78 11.56 2.67
N SER A 168 0.54 12.87 2.70
CA SER A 168 -0.23 13.58 1.67
C SER A 168 0.42 13.52 0.29
N ASP A 169 1.72 13.28 0.17
CA ASP A 169 2.43 13.39 -1.10
C ASP A 169 2.42 12.07 -1.89
N LEU A 170 1.73 11.04 -1.38
CA LEU A 170 1.68 9.68 -1.92
C LEU A 170 0.37 9.44 -2.70
N LEU A 171 0.49 9.17 -4.00
CA LEU A 171 -0.59 8.57 -4.79
C LEU A 171 -0.25 7.08 -4.91
N ILE A 172 -1.05 6.22 -4.30
CA ILE A 172 -0.63 4.85 -4.12
C ILE A 172 -1.29 4.01 -5.21
N ARG A 173 -0.44 3.59 -6.13
CA ARG A 173 -0.41 2.34 -6.86
C ARG A 173 -1.73 1.69 -7.26
N SER A 174 -1.76 1.28 -8.50
CA SER A 174 -2.78 0.42 -9.05
C SER A 174 -2.57 -1.01 -8.60
N PHE A 175 -3.43 -1.51 -7.74
CA PHE A 175 -3.53 -2.93 -7.45
C PHE A 175 -4.52 -3.58 -8.41
N TYR A 176 -4.50 -4.91 -8.48
CA TYR A 176 -5.40 -5.66 -9.33
C TYR A 176 -6.20 -6.66 -8.48
N VAL A 177 -7.39 -6.24 -8.06
CA VAL A 177 -8.27 -7.06 -7.20
C VAL A 177 -9.22 -7.90 -8.04
N LYS A 178 -9.53 -9.11 -7.59
CA LYS A 178 -10.59 -9.93 -8.20
C LYS A 178 -11.94 -9.36 -7.76
N ILE A 179 -12.85 -9.19 -8.73
CA ILE A 179 -14.22 -8.74 -8.50
C ILE A 179 -15.19 -9.81 -9.00
N GLY A 180 -16.23 -10.11 -8.20
CA GLY A 180 -17.25 -11.11 -8.52
C GLY A 180 -16.88 -12.58 -8.23
N LEU A 181 -17.89 -13.45 -8.33
CA LEU A 181 -17.80 -14.91 -8.26
C LEU A 181 -18.22 -15.48 -9.63
N VAL A 182 -17.40 -15.35 -10.67
CA VAL A 182 -17.61 -16.10 -11.91
C VAL A 182 -16.27 -16.57 -12.45
N ASP A 183 -16.26 -17.82 -12.86
CA ASP A 183 -15.15 -18.68 -13.24
C ASP A 183 -14.09 -18.04 -14.15
N GLU A 184 -12.86 -18.55 -13.97
CA GLU A 184 -11.68 -18.42 -14.83
C GLU A 184 -10.93 -17.08 -14.84
N GLU A 185 -9.85 -17.06 -14.04
CA GLU A 185 -8.56 -16.35 -14.18
C GLU A 185 -8.42 -14.86 -14.57
N VAL A 186 -9.37 -14.16 -15.18
CA VAL A 186 -9.04 -12.86 -15.84
C VAL A 186 -10.09 -11.75 -15.65
N ASN A 187 -10.52 -11.48 -14.42
CA ASN A 187 -11.19 -10.21 -14.10
C ASN A 187 -10.56 -9.51 -12.89
N LYS A 188 -9.25 -9.34 -12.98
CA LYS A 188 -8.49 -8.45 -12.12
C LYS A 188 -8.78 -7.00 -12.54
N LYS A 189 -9.31 -6.19 -11.62
CA LYS A 189 -9.63 -4.77 -11.86
C LYS A 189 -8.70 -3.86 -11.09
N ARG A 190 -8.37 -2.74 -11.71
CA ARG A 190 -7.51 -1.71 -11.15
C ARG A 190 -8.16 -1.11 -9.90
N TYR A 191 -7.42 -1.12 -8.79
CA TYR A 191 -7.84 -0.65 -7.49
C TYR A 191 -6.80 0.34 -6.98
N ILE A 192 -7.17 1.62 -6.95
CA ILE A 192 -6.27 2.75 -6.73
C ILE A 192 -6.41 3.23 -5.30
N LEU A 193 -5.31 3.38 -4.58
CA LEU A 193 -5.31 3.92 -3.23
C LEU A 193 -4.98 5.42 -3.22
N ILE A 194 -5.95 6.25 -2.85
CA ILE A 194 -5.79 7.69 -2.71
C ILE A 194 -5.55 8.04 -1.23
N SER A 195 -4.34 8.45 -0.87
CA SER A 195 -4.01 8.74 0.54
C SER A 195 -4.12 10.22 0.94
N ASN A 196 -4.11 11.15 -0.02
CA ASN A 196 -4.16 12.58 0.25
C ASN A 196 -5.59 13.10 0.42
N LYS A 197 -6.01 13.35 1.68
CA LYS A 197 -7.35 13.89 1.99
C LYS A 197 -7.56 15.34 1.55
N ASP A 198 -6.51 16.16 1.55
CA ASP A 198 -6.60 17.59 1.21
C ASP A 198 -6.79 17.82 -0.30
N LYS A 199 -6.70 16.76 -1.09
CA LYS A 199 -6.82 16.77 -2.56
C LYS A 199 -8.10 16.14 -3.07
N ILE A 200 -8.95 15.68 -2.16
CA ILE A 200 -10.30 15.23 -2.49
C ILE A 200 -11.20 16.46 -2.52
N GLU A 201 -11.63 16.84 -3.72
CA GLU A 201 -12.36 18.08 -3.94
C GLU A 201 -13.84 17.94 -3.60
N LYS A 202 -14.41 16.77 -3.89
CA LYS A 202 -15.83 16.50 -3.71
C LYS A 202 -16.11 15.01 -3.56
N MET A 203 -17.14 14.70 -2.76
CA MET A 203 -17.74 13.39 -2.64
C MET A 203 -19.24 13.52 -2.95
N CYS A 204 -19.79 12.67 -3.82
CA CYS A 204 -21.21 12.65 -4.20
C CYS A 204 -21.81 11.24 -4.09
#